data_AF-A0A1G8CI96-F1
#
_entry.id   AF-A0A1G8CI96-F1
#
_cell.length_a   1.000
_cell.length_b   1.000
_cell.length_c   1.000
_cell.angle_alpha   90.00
_cell.angle_beta   90.00
_cell.angle_gamma   90.00
#
_symmetry.space_group_name_H-M   'P 1'
#
loop_
_entity.id
_entity.type
_entity.pdbx_description
1 polymer ?
#
loop_
_entity_poly.entity_id
_entity_poly.type
_entity_poly.pdbx_seq_one_letter_code
_entity_poly.pdbx_strand_id
1 'polypeptide(L)'
;MNNFFWPGTVNLYSLRGASYRDPQEWRDALTLMRDLKPEYLVSTHTRAVKGAQKVSETLINYSDMITLTYDQALRGILLGLGPDELRYFVYKPKHLADAAYNKESYGESNWYTPATFYQGLGWYDRDATKLYQLPKKEESTRLVKLMGGEDKVIAAAKDAYDNKEYAWSAQLVNHVYLIDPNNQEARQLKADSLRKLGQISVSSIGRSFTISEARALEGLETIPKLLPPKVEVVAADPDTYLNYHRVRIDPKKSENVDKMLAFNFGEKNVGLHVRRGVAEYVENVATHYQKPDIELSMDGATWARIYLNQSDLATELTNGKAKVTKGSDKEAIQILNLFDKFEQ
;
A
#
# COMPACT_ATOMS: atom_id res chain seq x y z
N MET A 1 -20.58 -19.39 6.89
CA MET A 1 -19.40 -18.59 7.29
C MET A 1 -19.19 -17.51 6.22
N ASN A 2 -18.93 -16.26 6.59
CA ASN A 2 -18.76 -15.14 5.65
C ASN A 2 -17.54 -14.27 6.00
N ASN A 3 -17.12 -13.44 5.04
CA ASN A 3 -16.06 -12.43 5.22
C ASN A 3 -16.56 -10.99 4.98
N PHE A 4 -17.87 -10.79 5.01
CA PHE A 4 -18.51 -9.48 4.77
C PHE A 4 -18.91 -8.77 6.07
N PHE A 5 -18.92 -9.45 7.21
CA PHE A 5 -19.16 -8.83 8.51
C PHE A 5 -17.86 -8.78 9.33
N TRP A 6 -17.40 -7.58 9.69
CA TRP A 6 -16.09 -7.33 10.33
C TRP A 6 -16.23 -6.67 11.70
N PRO A 7 -15.18 -6.68 12.55
CA PRO A 7 -15.21 -6.07 13.88
C PRO A 7 -15.11 -4.53 13.77
N GLY A 8 -16.24 -3.90 13.47
CA GLY A 8 -16.35 -2.46 13.21
C GLY A 8 -16.52 -2.15 11.73
N THR A 9 -16.50 -0.87 11.37
CA THR A 9 -16.62 -0.42 9.98
C THR A 9 -15.56 -1.08 9.09
N VAL A 10 -16.02 -1.73 8.02
CA VAL A 10 -15.14 -2.38 7.04
C VAL A 10 -14.15 -1.38 6.46
N ASN A 11 -12.96 -1.89 6.17
CA ASN A 11 -11.97 -1.15 5.44
C ASN A 11 -12.23 -1.19 3.92
N LEU A 12 -12.79 -0.12 3.36
CA LEU A 12 -13.06 0.00 1.91
C LEU A 12 -11.79 0.36 1.12
N TYR A 13 -10.78 0.93 1.79
CA TYR A 13 -9.45 1.15 1.24
C TYR A 13 -8.37 1.01 2.33
N SER A 14 -7.58 -0.06 2.23
CA SER A 14 -6.56 -0.37 3.23
C SER A 14 -5.37 0.60 3.16
N LEU A 15 -5.04 1.25 4.29
CA LEU A 15 -3.87 2.15 4.41
C LEU A 15 -2.52 1.45 4.11
N ARG A 16 -2.45 0.12 4.16
CA ARG A 16 -1.27 -0.65 3.73
C ARG A 16 -1.02 -0.58 2.21
N GLY A 17 -1.99 -0.10 1.44
CA GLY A 17 -2.01 -0.18 -0.02
C GLY A 17 -2.69 -1.47 -0.49
N ALA A 18 -3.83 -1.30 -1.15
CA ALA A 18 -4.56 -2.36 -1.83
C ALA A 18 -5.44 -1.72 -2.90
N SER A 19 -5.98 -2.53 -3.81
CA SER A 19 -7.08 -2.10 -4.67
C SER A 19 -8.25 -1.61 -3.82
N TYR A 20 -8.93 -0.58 -4.30
CA TYR A 20 -10.19 -0.11 -3.72
C TYR A 20 -11.21 -1.25 -3.73
N ARG A 21 -11.99 -1.36 -2.64
CA ARG A 21 -13.05 -2.36 -2.51
C ARG A 21 -14.39 -1.67 -2.77
N ASP A 22 -15.13 -2.14 -3.77
CA ASP A 22 -16.42 -1.55 -4.09
C ASP A 22 -17.42 -1.75 -2.94
N PRO A 23 -17.92 -0.66 -2.32
CA PRO A 23 -18.91 -0.75 -1.24
C PRO A 23 -20.23 -1.40 -1.70
N GLN A 24 -20.53 -1.37 -3.00
CA GLN A 24 -21.74 -1.96 -3.56
C GLN A 24 -21.70 -3.49 -3.53
N GLU A 25 -20.57 -4.11 -3.86
CA GLU A 25 -20.38 -5.56 -3.72
C GLU A 25 -20.63 -6.00 -2.27
N TRP A 26 -20.18 -5.18 -1.33
CA TRP A 26 -20.34 -5.43 0.09
C TRP A 26 -21.81 -5.33 0.53
N ARG A 27 -22.51 -4.27 0.11
CA ARG A 27 -23.95 -4.07 0.34
C ARG A 27 -24.77 -5.23 -0.23
N ASP A 28 -24.47 -5.66 -1.45
CA ASP A 28 -25.24 -6.68 -2.16
C ASP A 28 -25.05 -8.05 -1.49
N ALA A 29 -23.83 -8.38 -1.04
CA ALA A 29 -23.56 -9.58 -0.27
C ALA A 29 -24.26 -9.58 1.11
N LEU A 30 -24.26 -8.44 1.82
CA LEU A 30 -24.98 -8.29 3.10
C LEU A 30 -26.49 -8.42 2.92
N THR A 31 -27.02 -7.86 1.83
CA THR A 31 -28.44 -7.94 1.45
C THR A 31 -28.85 -9.38 1.17
N LEU A 32 -28.05 -10.11 0.38
CA LEU A 32 -28.27 -11.53 0.13
C LEU A 32 -28.30 -12.33 1.45
N MET A 33 -27.34 -12.11 2.34
CA MET A 33 -27.30 -12.80 3.64
C MET A 33 -28.51 -12.48 4.52
N ARG A 34 -29.00 -11.23 4.51
CA ARG A 34 -30.19 -10.82 5.26
C ARG A 34 -31.43 -11.55 4.75
N ASP A 35 -31.57 -11.67 3.43
CA ASP A 35 -32.78 -12.22 2.79
C ASP A 35 -32.90 -13.74 2.94
N LEU A 36 -31.80 -14.43 3.25
CA LEU A 36 -31.81 -15.84 3.70
C LEU A 36 -32.42 -16.03 5.09
N LYS A 37 -32.69 -14.94 5.83
CA LYS A 37 -33.25 -14.94 7.20
C LYS A 37 -32.53 -15.91 8.17
N PRO A 38 -31.19 -15.87 8.25
CA PRO A 38 -30.44 -16.81 9.08
C PRO A 38 -30.69 -16.58 10.57
N GLU A 39 -30.73 -17.67 11.35
CA GLU A 39 -30.73 -17.60 12.82
C GLU A 39 -29.33 -17.34 13.39
N TYR A 40 -28.28 -17.73 12.67
CA TYR A 40 -26.88 -17.59 13.08
C TYR A 40 -26.06 -16.91 11.98
N LEU A 41 -25.34 -15.84 12.35
CA LEU A 41 -24.36 -15.20 11.48
C LEU A 41 -22.95 -15.52 11.99
N VAL A 42 -22.20 -16.28 11.20
CA VAL A 42 -20.81 -16.67 11.50
C VAL A 42 -19.86 -15.98 10.53
N SER A 43 -18.92 -15.20 11.06
CA SER A 43 -17.87 -14.48 10.32
C SER A 43 -16.48 -15.06 10.60
N THR A 44 -15.54 -14.88 9.69
CA THR A 44 -14.11 -15.18 9.88
C THR A 44 -13.42 -14.25 10.88
N HIS A 45 -14.00 -13.09 11.21
CA HIS A 45 -13.34 -12.05 12.01
C HIS A 45 -14.12 -11.56 13.23
N THR A 46 -15.40 -11.94 13.38
CA THR A 46 -16.23 -11.49 14.51
C THR A 46 -16.78 -12.65 15.32
N ARG A 47 -17.22 -12.35 16.55
CA ARG A 47 -18.09 -13.27 17.29
C ARG A 47 -19.37 -13.53 16.49
N ALA A 48 -19.90 -14.75 16.62
CA ALA A 48 -21.16 -15.11 15.98
C ALA A 48 -22.32 -14.30 16.58
N VAL A 49 -23.26 -13.88 15.73
CA VAL A 49 -24.53 -13.28 16.14
C VAL A 49 -25.60 -14.36 16.12
N LYS A 50 -26.35 -14.49 17.22
CA LYS A 50 -27.39 -15.52 17.42
C LYS A 50 -28.77 -14.88 17.57
N GLY A 51 -29.75 -15.47 16.88
CA GLY A 51 -31.16 -15.09 16.90
C GLY A 51 -31.53 -14.30 15.64
N ALA A 52 -32.54 -14.77 14.90
CA ALA A 52 -32.91 -14.25 13.60
C ALA A 52 -33.16 -12.73 13.58
N GLN A 53 -33.83 -12.19 14.61
CA GLN A 53 -34.06 -10.74 14.74
C GLN A 53 -32.74 -9.97 14.87
N LYS A 54 -31.86 -10.38 15.79
CA LYS A 54 -30.56 -9.71 16.01
C LYS A 54 -29.67 -9.78 14.77
N VAL A 55 -29.70 -10.92 14.08
CA VAL A 55 -28.95 -11.10 12.83
C VAL A 55 -29.49 -10.14 11.75
N SER A 56 -30.81 -10.07 11.57
CA SER A 56 -31.44 -9.14 10.62
C SER A 56 -31.08 -7.68 10.94
N GLU A 57 -31.27 -7.25 12.18
CA GLU A 57 -30.92 -5.89 12.64
C GLU A 57 -29.43 -5.57 12.41
N THR A 58 -28.54 -6.52 12.69
CA THR A 58 -27.10 -6.36 12.46
C THR A 58 -26.78 -6.18 10.98
N LEU A 59 -27.31 -7.06 10.12
CA LEU A 59 -27.03 -7.01 8.69
C LEU A 59 -27.59 -5.74 8.04
N ILE A 60 -28.78 -5.29 8.45
CA ILE A 60 -29.39 -4.03 7.98
C ILE A 60 -28.51 -2.84 8.38
N ASN A 61 -28.29 -2.64 9.68
CA ASN A 61 -27.56 -1.45 10.16
C ASN A 61 -26.10 -1.42 9.70
N TYR A 62 -25.47 -2.58 9.49
CA TYR A 62 -24.11 -2.67 8.97
C TYR A 62 -24.07 -2.33 7.47
N SER A 63 -25.03 -2.83 6.69
CA SER A 63 -25.19 -2.46 5.27
C SER A 63 -25.51 -0.98 5.08
N ASP A 64 -26.38 -0.44 5.94
CA ASP A 64 -26.80 0.97 5.90
C ASP A 64 -25.64 1.91 6.23
N MET A 65 -24.75 1.56 7.16
CA MET A 65 -23.56 2.38 7.45
C MET A 65 -22.58 2.44 6.26
N ILE A 66 -22.37 1.31 5.58
CA ILE A 66 -21.52 1.24 4.38
C ILE A 66 -22.13 2.09 3.26
N THR A 67 -23.42 1.87 2.99
CA THR A 67 -24.16 2.59 1.95
C THR A 67 -24.18 4.09 2.25
N LEU A 68 -24.50 4.49 3.48
CA LEU A 68 -24.47 5.89 3.90
C LEU A 68 -23.10 6.52 3.68
N THR A 69 -22.01 5.85 4.10
CA THR A 69 -20.66 6.40 3.98
C THR A 69 -20.29 6.63 2.51
N TYR A 70 -20.61 5.67 1.65
CA TYR A 70 -20.35 5.77 0.22
C TYR A 70 -21.22 6.83 -0.47
N ASP A 71 -22.54 6.79 -0.25
CA ASP A 71 -23.48 7.70 -0.90
C ASP A 71 -23.27 9.15 -0.44
N GLN A 72 -22.93 9.38 0.82
CA GLN A 72 -22.60 10.72 1.30
C GLN A 72 -21.25 11.20 0.77
N ALA A 73 -20.27 10.33 0.56
CA ALA A 73 -19.04 10.70 -0.14
C ALA A 73 -19.34 11.13 -1.59
N LEU A 74 -20.13 10.34 -2.33
CA LEU A 74 -20.58 10.68 -3.68
C LEU A 74 -21.38 12.00 -3.71
N ARG A 75 -22.26 12.20 -2.73
CA ARG A 75 -23.00 13.46 -2.58
C ARG A 75 -22.05 14.63 -2.36
N GLY A 76 -21.00 14.47 -1.55
CA GLY A 76 -19.97 15.49 -1.36
C GLY A 76 -19.24 15.82 -2.67
N ILE A 77 -18.90 14.80 -3.45
CA ILE A 77 -18.31 14.97 -4.79
C ILE A 77 -19.24 15.76 -5.72
N LEU A 78 -20.53 15.43 -5.74
CA LEU A 78 -21.54 16.16 -6.52
C LEU A 78 -21.70 17.62 -6.07
N LEU A 79 -21.40 17.93 -4.80
CA LEU A 79 -21.35 19.29 -4.26
C LEU A 79 -20.04 20.02 -4.56
N GLY A 80 -19.10 19.37 -5.25
CA GLY A 80 -17.80 19.96 -5.61
C GLY A 80 -16.74 19.85 -4.52
N LEU A 81 -16.93 19.00 -3.50
CA LEU A 81 -15.93 18.78 -2.46
C LEU A 81 -14.77 17.93 -2.97
N GLY A 82 -13.56 18.32 -2.61
CA GLY A 82 -12.34 17.57 -2.87
C GLY A 82 -12.05 16.52 -1.78
N PRO A 83 -10.97 15.74 -1.95
CA PRO A 83 -10.58 14.71 -1.00
C PRO A 83 -10.38 15.23 0.43
N ASP A 84 -9.87 16.45 0.61
CA ASP A 84 -9.58 16.99 1.93
C ASP A 84 -10.86 17.41 2.69
N GLU A 85 -11.82 18.03 2.00
CA GLU A 85 -13.13 18.37 2.59
C GLU A 85 -13.95 17.11 2.90
N LEU A 86 -13.83 16.07 2.08
CA LEU A 86 -14.58 14.82 2.25
C LEU A 86 -14.23 14.07 3.54
N ARG A 87 -13.03 14.26 4.11
CA ARG A 87 -12.54 13.55 5.31
C ARG A 87 -13.50 13.66 6.50
N TYR A 88 -14.20 14.78 6.62
CA TYR A 88 -15.07 15.08 7.76
C TYR A 88 -16.51 15.43 7.33
N PHE A 89 -16.85 15.21 6.06
CA PHE A 89 -18.15 15.59 5.49
C PHE A 89 -19.31 14.69 5.93
N VAL A 90 -19.05 13.38 6.10
CA VAL A 90 -20.11 12.39 6.32
C VAL A 90 -20.66 12.48 7.74
N TYR A 91 -21.91 12.93 7.86
CA TYR A 91 -22.68 12.83 9.09
C TYR A 91 -23.30 11.44 9.24
N LYS A 92 -23.07 10.80 10.39
CA LYS A 92 -23.61 9.47 10.72
C LYS A 92 -24.76 9.60 11.72
N PRO A 93 -26.00 9.20 11.36
CA PRO A 93 -27.11 9.17 12.30
C PRO A 93 -26.79 8.36 13.56
N LYS A 94 -27.27 8.83 14.72
CA LYS A 94 -26.97 8.24 16.04
C LYS A 94 -27.21 6.73 16.11
N HIS A 95 -28.30 6.24 15.53
CA HIS A 95 -28.63 4.80 15.55
C HIS A 95 -27.60 3.93 14.81
N LEU A 96 -26.97 4.46 13.75
CA LEU A 96 -25.88 3.79 13.04
C LEU A 96 -24.54 3.99 13.76
N ALA A 97 -24.26 5.20 14.22
CA ALA A 97 -22.99 5.54 14.88
C ALA A 97 -22.81 4.86 16.25
N ASP A 98 -23.91 4.60 16.98
CA ASP A 98 -23.88 3.97 18.29
C ASP A 98 -23.88 2.45 18.25
N ALA A 99 -24.25 1.85 17.10
CA ALA A 99 -24.21 0.41 16.94
C ALA A 99 -22.76 -0.11 17.07
N ALA A 100 -22.54 -1.09 17.95
CA ALA A 100 -21.20 -1.56 18.29
C ALA A 100 -20.41 -2.08 17.08
N TYR A 101 -21.08 -2.73 16.13
CA TYR A 101 -20.50 -3.25 14.88
C TYR A 101 -20.20 -2.17 13.83
N ASN A 102 -20.66 -0.94 14.04
CA ASN A 102 -20.39 0.22 13.18
C ASN A 102 -19.36 1.19 13.80
N LYS A 103 -18.79 0.83 14.96
CA LYS A 103 -17.68 1.61 15.51
C LYS A 103 -16.48 1.49 14.57
N GLU A 104 -15.74 2.58 14.44
CA GLU A 104 -14.57 2.67 13.55
C GLU A 104 -13.32 2.03 14.17
N SER A 105 -13.50 0.89 14.86
CA SER A 105 -12.45 0.20 15.60
C SER A 105 -11.43 -0.48 14.69
N TYR A 106 -11.80 -0.79 13.45
CA TYR A 106 -10.87 -1.30 12.45
C TYR A 106 -10.30 -0.17 11.61
N GLY A 107 -11.11 0.51 10.79
CA GLY A 107 -10.71 1.79 10.20
C GLY A 107 -11.81 2.83 10.15
N GLU A 108 -11.45 4.02 9.69
CA GLU A 108 -12.21 5.27 9.83
C GLU A 108 -12.63 5.84 8.47
N SER A 109 -13.78 6.51 8.45
CA SER A 109 -14.35 7.14 7.26
C SER A 109 -13.47 8.25 6.69
N ASN A 110 -12.64 8.90 7.51
CA ASN A 110 -11.80 10.04 7.13
C ASN A 110 -10.71 9.71 6.09
N TRP A 111 -10.41 8.44 5.84
CA TRP A 111 -9.59 8.01 4.69
C TRP A 111 -10.36 7.15 3.67
N TYR A 112 -11.60 6.75 3.96
CA TYR A 112 -12.47 6.10 2.98
C TYR A 112 -13.10 7.09 2.02
N THR A 113 -13.61 8.22 2.51
CA THR A 113 -14.28 9.19 1.65
C THR A 113 -13.32 9.86 0.65
N PRO A 114 -12.03 10.16 0.98
CA PRO A 114 -11.04 10.51 -0.04
C PRO A 114 -10.79 9.36 -1.03
N ALA A 115 -10.73 8.11 -0.56
CA ALA A 115 -10.52 6.96 -1.44
C ALA A 115 -11.68 6.76 -2.44
N THR A 116 -12.91 7.05 -2.04
CA THR A 116 -14.07 7.07 -2.96
C THR A 116 -13.90 8.14 -4.04
N PHE A 117 -13.39 9.33 -3.69
CA PHE A 117 -13.04 10.36 -4.69
C PHE A 117 -12.00 9.81 -5.67
N TYR A 118 -10.90 9.26 -5.16
CA TYR A 118 -9.82 8.76 -6.01
C TYR A 118 -10.26 7.62 -6.93
N GLN A 119 -11.14 6.74 -6.46
CA GLN A 119 -11.70 5.67 -7.29
C GLN A 119 -12.61 6.21 -8.39
N GLY A 120 -13.45 7.21 -8.07
CA GLY A 120 -14.44 7.74 -9.02
C GLY A 120 -13.88 8.73 -10.02
N LEU A 121 -12.96 9.60 -9.60
CA LEU A 121 -12.47 10.74 -10.38
C LEU A 121 -10.93 10.77 -10.56
N GLY A 122 -10.20 9.87 -9.91
CA GLY A 122 -8.74 9.91 -9.87
C GLY A 122 -8.21 10.94 -8.86
N TRP A 123 -6.91 11.23 -8.94
CA TRP A 123 -6.22 12.09 -7.97
C TRP A 123 -6.52 13.58 -8.11
N TYR A 124 -6.97 14.02 -9.29
CA TYR A 124 -7.13 15.44 -9.62
C TYR A 124 -8.48 15.99 -9.17
N ASP A 125 -8.45 16.92 -8.22
CA ASP A 125 -9.63 17.55 -7.61
C ASP A 125 -9.97 18.91 -8.20
N ARG A 126 -9.46 19.21 -9.39
CA ARG A 126 -9.63 20.48 -10.13
C ARG A 126 -8.85 21.67 -9.57
N ASP A 127 -8.01 21.45 -8.57
CA ASP A 127 -6.98 22.41 -8.19
C ASP A 127 -5.78 22.30 -9.14
N ALA A 128 -5.69 23.24 -10.09
CA ALA A 128 -4.62 23.27 -11.09
C ALA A 128 -3.22 23.41 -10.47
N THR A 129 -3.10 23.88 -9.22
CA THR A 129 -1.80 23.93 -8.52
C THR A 129 -1.24 22.53 -8.25
N LYS A 130 -2.10 21.50 -8.24
CA LYS A 130 -1.71 20.10 -8.05
C LYS A 130 -1.17 19.43 -9.33
N LEU A 131 -1.26 20.07 -10.50
CA LEU A 131 -0.72 19.52 -11.76
C LEU A 131 0.82 19.53 -11.80
N TYR A 132 1.43 20.55 -11.19
CA TYR A 132 2.88 20.77 -11.24
C TYR A 132 3.43 20.97 -9.83
N GLN A 133 3.13 20.02 -8.93
CA GLN A 133 3.60 20.10 -7.55
C GLN A 133 5.12 20.00 -7.44
N LEU A 134 5.70 20.82 -6.57
CA LEU A 134 7.09 20.67 -6.17
C LEU A 134 7.27 19.38 -5.36
N PRO A 135 8.46 18.76 -5.42
CA PRO A 135 8.85 17.74 -4.44
C PRO A 135 8.64 18.25 -3.02
N LYS A 136 8.09 17.42 -2.13
CA LYS A 136 7.69 17.84 -0.76
C LYS A 136 8.81 18.44 0.09
N LYS A 137 10.05 17.99 -0.10
CA LYS A 137 11.22 18.59 0.54
C LYS A 137 11.43 20.04 0.09
N GLU A 138 11.33 20.31 -1.22
CA GLU A 138 11.51 21.65 -1.78
C GLU A 138 10.38 22.60 -1.36
N GLU A 139 9.14 22.14 -1.41
CA GLU A 139 7.98 22.87 -0.89
C GLU A 139 8.18 23.25 0.58
N SER A 140 8.57 22.27 1.42
CA SER A 140 8.80 22.49 2.85
C SER A 140 9.93 23.48 3.12
N THR A 141 11.06 23.40 2.39
CA THR A 141 12.15 24.38 2.50
C THR A 141 11.66 25.81 2.27
N ARG A 142 10.81 26.02 1.25
CA ARG A 142 10.26 27.34 0.93
C ARG A 142 9.27 27.81 1.99
N LEU A 143 8.36 26.94 2.45
CA LEU A 143 7.37 27.24 3.48
C LEU A 143 8.02 27.57 4.82
N VAL A 144 8.98 26.77 5.29
CA VAL A 144 9.69 27.01 6.57
C VAL A 144 10.45 28.34 6.54
N LYS A 145 11.07 28.69 5.40
CA LYS A 145 11.68 30.01 5.23
C LYS A 145 10.66 31.15 5.38
N LEU A 146 9.47 31.01 4.77
CA LEU A 146 8.39 32.00 4.89
C LEU A 146 7.80 32.09 6.31
N MET A 147 7.74 30.96 7.03
CA MET A 147 7.33 30.89 8.44
C MET A 147 8.39 31.44 9.42
N GLY A 148 9.55 31.85 8.91
CA GLY A 148 10.60 32.53 9.69
C GLY A 148 11.65 31.60 10.29
N GLY A 149 11.86 30.41 9.69
CA GLY A 149 12.92 29.48 10.03
C GLY A 149 12.46 28.25 10.82
N GLU A 150 13.31 27.22 10.87
CA GLU A 150 13.01 25.94 11.53
C GLU A 150 12.63 26.12 13.01
N ASP A 151 13.39 26.90 13.76
CA ASP A 151 13.14 27.15 15.20
C ASP A 151 11.75 27.73 15.47
N LYS A 152 11.28 28.64 14.61
CA LYS A 152 9.93 29.23 14.76
C LYS A 152 8.84 28.22 14.46
N VAL A 153 9.04 27.37 13.45
CA VAL A 153 8.09 26.31 13.10
C VAL A 153 8.03 25.26 14.21
N ILE A 154 9.17 24.86 14.76
CA ILE A 154 9.23 23.95 15.91
C ILE A 154 8.53 24.56 17.13
N ALA A 155 8.80 25.83 17.45
CA ALA A 155 8.14 26.51 18.56
C ALA A 155 6.61 26.58 18.38
N ALA A 156 6.13 26.88 17.17
CA ALA A 156 4.71 26.88 16.84
C ALA A 156 4.10 25.46 16.92
N ALA A 157 4.82 24.44 16.45
CA ALA A 157 4.38 23.06 16.58
C ALA A 157 4.28 22.63 18.05
N LYS A 158 5.21 23.06 18.90
CA LYS A 158 5.19 22.80 20.34
C LYS A 158 4.00 23.48 21.02
N ASP A 159 3.72 24.73 20.68
CA ASP A 159 2.51 25.43 21.17
C ASP A 159 1.23 24.68 20.75
N ALA A 160 1.13 24.26 19.48
CA ALA A 160 0.02 23.43 19.01
C ALA A 160 -0.08 22.10 19.79
N TYR A 161 1.04 21.46 20.10
CA TYR A 161 1.09 20.24 20.92
C TYR A 161 0.56 20.50 22.34
N ASP A 162 1.03 21.55 23.00
CA ASP A 162 0.64 21.93 24.36
C ASP A 162 -0.86 22.30 24.43
N ASN A 163 -1.40 22.87 23.34
CA ASN A 163 -2.83 23.15 23.16
C ASN A 163 -3.65 21.91 22.73
N LYS A 164 -3.03 20.72 22.66
CA LYS A 164 -3.65 19.43 22.26
C LYS A 164 -4.11 19.38 20.80
N GLU A 165 -3.61 20.26 19.95
CA GLU A 165 -3.83 20.28 18.50
C GLU A 165 -2.85 19.31 17.81
N TYR A 166 -2.81 18.05 18.25
CA TYR A 166 -1.76 17.09 17.88
C TYR A 166 -1.65 16.86 16.37
N ALA A 167 -2.76 16.91 15.65
CA ALA A 167 -2.77 16.82 14.18
C ALA A 167 -2.05 18.02 13.55
N TRP A 168 -2.28 19.22 14.06
CA TRP A 168 -1.65 20.44 13.58
C TRP A 168 -0.17 20.49 13.94
N SER A 169 0.18 20.15 15.19
CA SER A 169 1.57 19.98 15.61
C SER A 169 2.33 19.02 14.69
N ALA A 170 1.76 17.84 14.42
CA ALA A 170 2.37 16.84 13.52
C ALA A 170 2.56 17.38 12.09
N GLN A 171 1.60 18.14 11.56
CA GLN A 171 1.70 18.74 10.22
C GLN A 171 2.79 19.80 10.15
N LEU A 172 2.86 20.71 11.14
CA LEU A 172 3.87 21.76 11.20
C LEU A 172 5.28 21.18 11.28
N VAL A 173 5.54 20.32 12.27
CA VAL A 173 6.88 19.76 12.49
C VAL A 173 7.33 18.86 11.34
N ASN A 174 6.38 18.25 10.61
CA ASN A 174 6.71 17.42 9.45
C ASN A 174 7.39 18.22 8.34
N HIS A 175 7.12 19.52 8.19
CA HIS A 175 7.86 20.35 7.22
C HIS A 175 9.35 20.44 7.58
N VAL A 176 9.70 20.60 8.86
CA VAL A 176 11.10 20.61 9.30
C VAL A 176 11.73 19.23 9.13
N TYR A 177 11.02 18.16 9.51
CA TYR A 177 11.48 16.79 9.31
C TYR A 177 11.75 16.43 7.84
N LEU A 178 10.96 16.95 6.89
CA LEU A 178 11.18 16.72 5.45
C LEU A 178 12.44 17.42 4.93
N ILE A 179 12.86 18.53 5.54
CA ILE A 179 14.09 19.26 5.19
C ILE A 179 15.30 18.51 5.75
N ASP A 180 15.29 18.26 7.06
CA ASP A 180 16.33 17.53 7.78
C ASP A 180 15.72 16.42 8.67
N PRO A 181 15.69 15.17 8.17
CA PRO A 181 15.24 14.02 8.95
C PRO A 181 16.13 13.69 10.17
N ASN A 182 17.29 14.33 10.33
CA ASN A 182 18.19 14.13 11.47
C ASN A 182 18.02 15.18 12.58
N ASN A 183 17.23 16.23 12.36
CA ASN A 183 16.91 17.23 13.38
C ASN A 183 16.16 16.54 14.55
N GLN A 184 16.85 16.39 15.69
CA GLN A 184 16.36 15.60 16.82
C GLN A 184 15.12 16.19 17.46
N GLU A 185 15.02 17.52 17.54
CA GLU A 185 13.86 18.19 18.12
C GLU A 185 12.62 17.99 17.25
N ALA A 186 12.77 18.18 15.93
CA ALA A 186 11.68 17.93 14.99
C ALA A 186 11.24 16.45 14.97
N ARG A 187 12.19 15.51 14.99
CA ARG A 187 11.89 14.07 15.08
C ARG A 187 11.10 13.73 16.34
N GLN A 188 11.56 14.21 17.51
CA GLN A 188 10.94 13.89 18.79
C GLN A 188 9.55 14.49 18.89
N LEU A 189 9.37 15.77 18.54
CA LEU A 189 8.06 16.42 18.56
C LEU A 189 7.07 15.78 17.57
N LYS A 190 7.56 15.32 16.40
CA LYS A 190 6.75 14.51 15.46
C LYS A 190 6.33 13.19 16.09
N ALA A 191 7.27 12.47 16.73
CA ALA A 191 6.98 11.22 17.42
C ALA A 191 5.94 11.40 18.53
N ASP A 192 6.07 12.44 19.36
CA ASP A 192 5.14 12.73 20.44
C ASP A 192 3.74 13.08 19.93
N SER A 193 3.66 13.88 18.86
CA SER A 193 2.39 14.25 18.23
C SER A 193 1.67 13.03 17.64
N LEU A 194 2.39 12.19 16.90
CA LEU A 194 1.85 10.95 16.34
C LEU A 194 1.45 9.95 17.45
N ARG A 195 2.25 9.84 18.51
CA ARG A 195 1.92 9.01 19.67
C ARG A 195 0.61 9.44 20.32
N LYS A 196 0.38 10.75 20.49
CA LYS A 196 -0.88 11.26 21.04
C LYS A 196 -2.06 10.96 20.12
N LEU A 197 -1.91 11.17 18.82
CA LEU A 197 -2.92 10.79 17.82
C LEU A 197 -3.27 9.29 17.90
N GLY A 198 -2.27 8.42 18.00
CA GLY A 198 -2.50 6.98 18.16
C GLY A 198 -3.15 6.59 19.48
N GLN A 199 -2.85 7.31 20.57
CA GLN A 199 -3.46 7.08 21.88
C GLN A 199 -4.96 7.43 21.91
N ILE A 200 -5.37 8.47 21.19
CA ILE A 200 -6.78 8.92 21.12
C ILE A 200 -7.57 8.28 19.98
N SER A 201 -6.91 7.70 18.98
CA SER A 201 -7.54 6.98 17.87
C SER A 201 -8.37 5.81 18.39
N VAL A 202 -9.62 5.72 17.93
CA VAL A 202 -10.49 4.55 18.16
C VAL A 202 -10.17 3.40 17.20
N SER A 203 -9.59 3.72 16.04
CA SER A 203 -9.16 2.74 15.05
C SER A 203 -7.86 2.06 15.47
N SER A 204 -7.88 0.73 15.41
CA SER A 204 -6.69 -0.11 15.53
C SER A 204 -5.68 0.15 14.41
N ILE A 205 -6.14 0.40 13.17
CA ILE A 205 -5.27 0.74 12.04
C ILE A 205 -4.62 2.10 12.24
N GLY A 206 -5.42 3.16 12.48
CA GLY A 206 -4.90 4.52 12.70
C GLY A 206 -3.91 4.57 13.85
N ARG A 207 -4.23 3.89 14.96
CA ARG A 207 -3.32 3.71 16.10
C ARG A 207 -2.03 3.00 15.73
N SER A 208 -2.10 1.90 14.99
CA SER A 208 -0.92 1.09 14.66
C SER A 208 0.06 1.86 13.80
N PHE A 209 -0.41 2.56 12.75
CA PHE A 209 0.46 3.35 11.88
C PHE A 209 1.13 4.51 12.63
N THR A 210 0.34 5.29 13.37
CA THR A 210 0.86 6.46 14.10
C THR A 210 1.85 6.08 15.21
N ILE A 211 1.56 5.03 15.99
CA ILE A 211 2.47 4.54 17.03
C ILE A 211 3.73 3.91 16.42
N SER A 212 3.62 3.20 15.31
CA SER A 212 4.79 2.60 14.64
C SER A 212 5.73 3.68 14.11
N GLU A 213 5.19 4.72 13.47
CA GLU A 213 6.01 5.84 13.00
C GLU A 213 6.66 6.59 14.16
N ALA A 214 5.94 6.82 15.26
CA ALA A 214 6.52 7.43 16.47
C ALA A 214 7.70 6.60 17.01
N ARG A 215 7.54 5.27 17.11
CA ARG A 215 8.63 4.37 17.55
C ARG A 215 9.82 4.38 16.59
N ALA A 216 9.57 4.43 15.28
CA ALA A 216 10.62 4.49 14.28
C ALA A 216 11.40 5.82 14.32
N LEU A 217 10.71 6.93 14.54
CA LEU A 217 11.32 8.25 14.74
C LEU A 217 12.26 8.27 15.95
N GLU A 218 11.95 7.47 16.98
CA GLU A 218 12.77 7.27 18.19
C GLU A 218 13.84 6.18 18.06
N GLY A 219 13.94 5.52 16.91
CA GLY A 219 14.91 4.43 16.68
C GLY A 219 14.58 3.14 17.42
N LEU A 220 13.35 2.98 17.92
CA LEU A 220 12.91 1.78 18.64
C LEU A 220 12.45 0.65 17.72
N GLU A 221 12.16 0.97 16.46
CA GLU A 221 11.71 0.02 15.43
C GLU A 221 12.19 0.47 14.05
N THR A 222 12.26 -0.45 13.10
CA THR A 222 12.42 -0.13 11.67
C THR A 222 11.13 -0.50 10.94
N ILE A 223 10.54 0.45 10.23
CA ILE A 223 9.39 0.18 9.37
C ILE A 223 9.93 -0.35 8.03
N PRO A 224 9.68 -1.63 7.69
CA PRO A 224 10.16 -2.20 6.44
C PRO A 224 9.47 -1.47 5.27
N LYS A 225 10.27 -1.03 4.30
CA LYS A 225 9.75 -0.40 3.06
C LYS A 225 9.17 -1.44 2.11
N LEU A 226 9.71 -2.65 2.14
CA LEU A 226 9.30 -3.77 1.32
C LEU A 226 9.13 -5.00 2.21
N LEU A 227 8.02 -5.72 2.02
CA LEU A 227 7.83 -7.03 2.64
C LEU A 227 8.01 -8.10 1.56
N PRO A 228 9.15 -8.80 1.51
CA PRO A 228 9.37 -9.82 0.51
C PRO A 228 8.45 -11.02 0.74
N PRO A 229 8.05 -11.74 -0.34
CA PRO A 229 7.41 -13.05 -0.20
C PRO A 229 8.39 -14.05 0.42
N LYS A 230 7.86 -15.15 0.98
CA LYS A 230 8.71 -16.24 1.46
C LYS A 230 9.34 -17.01 0.29
N VAL A 231 10.50 -17.60 0.52
CA VAL A 231 11.26 -18.40 -0.48
C VAL A 231 10.37 -19.47 -1.10
N GLU A 232 9.56 -20.16 -0.29
CA GLU A 232 8.71 -21.27 -0.75
C GLU A 232 7.60 -20.79 -1.69
N VAL A 233 7.09 -19.57 -1.48
CA VAL A 233 6.07 -18.97 -2.35
C VAL A 233 6.68 -18.62 -3.70
N VAL A 234 7.90 -18.08 -3.71
CA VAL A 234 8.60 -17.75 -4.96
C VAL A 234 9.00 -19.01 -5.72
N ALA A 235 9.49 -20.02 -5.02
CA ALA A 235 9.95 -21.26 -5.61
C ALA A 235 8.80 -22.09 -6.22
N ALA A 236 7.58 -21.98 -5.67
CA ALA A 236 6.41 -22.69 -6.15
C ALA A 236 5.81 -22.10 -7.45
N ASP A 237 6.09 -20.84 -7.76
CA ASP A 237 5.54 -20.12 -8.92
C ASP A 237 6.59 -19.20 -9.58
N PRO A 238 7.74 -19.76 -10.04
CA PRO A 238 8.89 -18.96 -10.45
C PRO A 238 8.61 -18.09 -11.69
N ASP A 239 7.70 -18.49 -12.57
CA ASP A 239 7.30 -17.72 -13.75
C ASP A 239 6.53 -16.45 -13.38
N THR A 240 5.59 -16.51 -12.43
CA THR A 240 4.92 -15.31 -11.89
C THR A 240 5.93 -14.35 -11.27
N TYR A 241 6.90 -14.86 -10.50
CA TYR A 241 7.91 -14.01 -9.88
C TYR A 241 8.97 -13.50 -10.86
N LEU A 242 9.20 -14.18 -12.00
CA LEU A 242 9.97 -13.62 -13.11
C LEU A 242 9.24 -12.44 -13.75
N ASN A 243 7.92 -12.55 -13.96
CA ASN A 243 7.10 -11.40 -14.40
C ASN A 243 7.20 -10.25 -13.39
N TYR A 244 7.13 -10.51 -12.09
CA TYR A 244 7.31 -9.45 -11.08
C TYR A 244 8.73 -8.90 -11.04
N HIS A 245 9.75 -9.68 -11.40
CA HIS A 245 11.13 -9.19 -11.48
C HIS A 245 11.30 -8.14 -12.58
N ARG A 246 10.47 -8.17 -13.64
CA ARG A 246 10.55 -7.22 -14.76
C ARG A 246 10.50 -5.75 -14.31
N VAL A 247 9.78 -5.44 -13.23
CA VAL A 247 9.60 -4.05 -12.74
C VAL A 247 10.88 -3.48 -12.13
N ARG A 248 11.88 -4.32 -11.88
CA ARG A 248 13.16 -3.92 -11.30
C ARG A 248 14.15 -3.41 -12.35
N ILE A 249 13.83 -3.45 -13.64
CA ILE A 249 14.75 -2.99 -14.69
C ILE A 249 15.07 -1.50 -14.51
N ASP A 250 16.36 -1.16 -14.44
CA ASP A 250 16.81 0.24 -14.46
C ASP A 250 16.87 0.72 -15.93
N PRO A 251 16.02 1.68 -16.32
CA PRO A 251 15.96 2.12 -17.70
C PRO A 251 17.24 2.82 -18.17
N LYS A 252 17.99 3.48 -17.27
CA LYS A 252 19.25 4.14 -17.62
C LYS A 252 20.35 3.12 -17.88
N LYS A 253 20.44 2.08 -17.05
CA LYS A 253 21.45 1.01 -17.24
C LYS A 253 21.18 0.18 -18.49
N SER A 254 19.92 0.05 -18.90
CA SER A 254 19.48 -0.81 -20.01
C SER A 254 19.05 -0.08 -21.29
N GLU A 255 19.34 1.23 -21.42
CA GLU A 255 18.90 2.05 -22.55
C GLU A 255 19.44 1.56 -23.91
N ASN A 256 20.62 0.95 -23.91
CA ASN A 256 21.30 0.46 -25.12
C ASN A 256 21.24 -1.07 -25.27
N VAL A 257 20.38 -1.74 -24.50
CA VAL A 257 20.25 -3.21 -24.49
C VAL A 257 19.02 -3.62 -25.30
N ASP A 258 19.19 -4.60 -26.19
CA ASP A 258 18.11 -5.30 -26.89
C ASP A 258 18.45 -6.80 -26.91
N LYS A 259 17.98 -7.53 -25.91
CA LYS A 259 18.35 -8.92 -25.64
C LYS A 259 17.17 -9.72 -25.07
N MET A 260 17.00 -10.93 -25.57
CA MET A 260 15.98 -11.87 -25.10
C MET A 260 16.62 -12.97 -24.24
N LEU A 261 16.17 -13.06 -22.98
CA LEU A 261 16.57 -14.10 -22.05
C LEU A 261 15.42 -15.08 -21.87
N ALA A 262 15.68 -16.37 -22.09
CA ALA A 262 14.77 -17.45 -21.71
C ALA A 262 15.21 -18.09 -20.39
N PHE A 263 14.23 -18.41 -19.55
CA PHE A 263 14.38 -19.05 -18.26
C PHE A 263 13.59 -20.36 -18.28
N ASN A 264 14.32 -21.46 -18.14
CA ASN A 264 13.78 -22.80 -18.05
C ASN A 264 13.80 -23.27 -16.59
N PHE A 265 12.62 -23.36 -15.99
CA PHE A 265 12.37 -23.84 -14.63
C PHE A 265 11.90 -25.31 -14.59
N GLY A 266 12.34 -26.12 -15.56
CA GLY A 266 11.86 -27.49 -15.78
C GLY A 266 10.69 -27.51 -16.75
N GLU A 267 9.46 -27.63 -16.25
CA GLU A 267 8.25 -27.68 -17.08
C GLU A 267 7.83 -26.31 -17.64
N LYS A 268 8.36 -25.22 -17.08
CA LYS A 268 8.07 -23.84 -17.48
C LYS A 268 9.24 -23.25 -18.25
N ASN A 269 8.96 -22.72 -19.44
CA ASN A 269 9.94 -21.98 -20.25
C ASN A 269 9.37 -20.61 -20.63
N VAL A 270 9.81 -19.60 -19.89
CA VAL A 270 9.33 -18.20 -19.96
C VAL A 270 10.52 -17.27 -20.20
N GLY A 271 10.30 -15.98 -20.45
CA GLY A 271 11.41 -15.08 -20.77
C GLY A 271 11.24 -13.64 -20.35
N LEU A 272 12.35 -12.91 -20.47
CA LEU A 272 12.41 -11.45 -20.38
C LEU A 272 13.07 -10.90 -21.65
N HIS A 273 12.33 -10.09 -22.41
CA HIS A 273 12.90 -9.29 -23.48
C HIS A 273 13.27 -7.92 -22.93
N VAL A 274 14.56 -7.69 -22.71
CA VAL A 274 15.09 -6.38 -22.29
C VAL A 274 15.36 -5.57 -23.54
N ARG A 275 14.59 -4.50 -23.75
CA ARG A 275 14.65 -3.62 -24.91
C ARG A 275 14.57 -2.16 -24.50
N ARG A 276 15.70 -1.45 -24.63
CA ARG A 276 15.82 0.01 -24.48
C ARG A 276 15.14 0.56 -23.23
N GLY A 277 15.54 0.04 -22.07
CA GLY A 277 15.02 0.48 -20.79
C GLY A 277 13.75 -0.26 -20.31
N VAL A 278 13.21 -1.19 -21.11
CA VAL A 278 11.99 -1.93 -20.79
C VAL A 278 12.29 -3.42 -20.69
N ALA A 279 11.75 -4.08 -19.67
CA ALA A 279 11.72 -5.54 -19.57
C ALA A 279 10.29 -6.04 -19.80
N GLU A 280 10.08 -6.72 -20.92
CA GLU A 280 8.83 -7.38 -21.28
C GLU A 280 8.85 -8.83 -20.79
N TYR A 281 7.81 -9.24 -20.08
CA TYR A 281 7.63 -10.64 -19.70
C TYR A 281 7.04 -11.43 -20.87
N VAL A 282 7.68 -12.54 -21.20
CA VAL A 282 7.31 -13.40 -22.33
C VAL A 282 6.85 -14.75 -21.78
N GLU A 283 5.54 -14.99 -21.82
CA GLU A 283 4.93 -16.22 -21.31
C GLU A 283 5.29 -17.45 -22.17
N ASN A 284 5.42 -17.28 -23.49
CA ASN A 284 5.79 -18.37 -24.40
C ASN A 284 6.95 -17.94 -25.31
N VAL A 285 8.15 -18.43 -24.98
CA VAL A 285 9.39 -18.13 -25.71
C VAL A 285 9.36 -18.67 -27.15
N ALA A 286 8.70 -19.81 -27.39
CA ALA A 286 8.71 -20.45 -28.71
C ALA A 286 8.00 -19.61 -29.78
N THR A 287 6.89 -18.97 -29.39
CA THR A 287 6.05 -18.17 -30.28
C THR A 287 6.44 -16.69 -30.34
N HIS A 288 7.36 -16.24 -29.49
CA HIS A 288 7.85 -14.86 -29.51
C HIS A 288 8.67 -14.55 -30.78
N TYR A 289 8.57 -13.31 -31.27
CA TYR A 289 9.22 -12.86 -32.50
C TYR A 289 10.74 -12.79 -32.34
N GLN A 290 11.22 -12.29 -31.19
CA GLN A 290 12.62 -12.28 -30.84
C GLN A 290 13.01 -13.63 -30.23
N LYS A 291 13.99 -14.29 -30.83
CA LYS A 291 14.54 -15.56 -30.31
C LYS A 291 15.51 -15.30 -29.16
N PRO A 292 15.63 -16.22 -28.18
CA PRO A 292 16.55 -16.05 -27.06
C PRO A 292 17.98 -15.86 -27.52
N ASP A 293 18.60 -14.77 -27.10
CA ASP A 293 20.05 -14.59 -27.17
C ASP A 293 20.72 -15.46 -26.10
N ILE A 294 20.05 -15.60 -24.95
CA ILE A 294 20.53 -16.31 -23.78
C ILE A 294 19.44 -17.27 -23.29
N GLU A 295 19.82 -18.49 -22.93
CA GLU A 295 18.94 -19.46 -22.28
C GLU A 295 19.55 -19.90 -20.95
N LEU A 296 18.78 -19.75 -19.88
CA LEU A 296 19.14 -20.10 -18.50
C LEU A 296 18.29 -21.29 -18.05
N SER A 297 18.92 -22.28 -17.42
CA SER A 297 18.24 -23.39 -16.76
C SER A 297 18.56 -23.39 -15.27
N MET A 298 17.53 -23.39 -14.42
CA MET A 298 17.65 -23.44 -12.95
C MET A 298 16.32 -23.93 -12.35
N ASP A 299 16.31 -24.37 -11.09
CA ASP A 299 15.05 -24.68 -10.38
C ASP A 299 14.41 -23.42 -9.77
N GLY A 300 13.13 -23.53 -9.37
CA GLY A 300 12.41 -22.43 -8.73
C GLY A 300 13.04 -21.97 -7.42
N ALA A 301 13.67 -22.88 -6.65
CA ALA A 301 14.37 -22.53 -5.41
C ALA A 301 15.60 -21.66 -5.66
N THR A 302 16.32 -21.90 -6.75
CA THR A 302 17.46 -21.10 -7.21
C THR A 302 17.01 -19.73 -7.68
N TRP A 303 15.93 -19.67 -8.47
CA TRP A 303 15.32 -18.40 -8.84
C TRP A 303 14.84 -17.61 -7.61
N ALA A 304 14.23 -18.26 -6.62
CA ALA A 304 13.78 -17.62 -5.40
C ALA A 304 14.93 -16.95 -4.63
N ARG A 305 16.10 -17.59 -4.53
CA ARG A 305 17.29 -16.99 -3.90
C ARG A 305 17.77 -15.75 -4.66
N ILE A 306 17.81 -15.81 -5.99
CA ILE A 306 18.18 -14.67 -6.84
C ILE A 306 17.16 -13.53 -6.69
N TYR A 307 15.87 -13.84 -6.83
CA TYR A 307 14.76 -12.88 -6.73
C TYR A 307 14.73 -12.14 -5.38
N LEU A 308 15.04 -12.85 -4.30
CA LEU A 308 15.06 -12.32 -2.93
C LEU A 308 16.39 -11.67 -2.54
N ASN A 309 17.34 -11.56 -3.47
CA ASN A 309 18.70 -11.04 -3.25
C ASN A 309 19.49 -11.82 -2.18
N GLN A 310 19.14 -13.08 -1.95
CA GLN A 310 19.88 -13.99 -1.05
C GLN A 310 21.09 -14.62 -1.75
N SER A 311 21.13 -14.55 -3.08
CA SER A 311 22.20 -15.00 -3.96
C SER A 311 22.16 -14.20 -5.26
N ASP A 312 23.08 -14.44 -6.18
CA ASP A 312 23.09 -13.86 -7.52
C ASP A 312 23.41 -14.92 -8.60
N LEU A 313 23.17 -14.58 -9.87
CA LEU A 313 23.37 -15.53 -10.97
C LEU A 313 24.82 -16.03 -11.05
N ALA A 314 25.81 -15.17 -10.79
CA ALA A 314 27.22 -15.57 -10.85
C ALA A 314 27.53 -16.67 -9.81
N THR A 315 27.00 -16.52 -8.60
CA THR A 315 27.13 -17.50 -7.51
C THR A 315 26.40 -18.79 -7.85
N GLU A 316 25.17 -18.71 -8.35
CA GLU A 316 24.38 -19.91 -8.68
C GLU A 316 24.94 -20.68 -9.91
N LEU A 317 25.55 -19.98 -10.87
CA LEU A 317 26.31 -20.61 -11.97
C LEU A 317 27.55 -21.34 -11.44
N THR A 318 28.33 -20.68 -10.58
CA THR A 318 29.54 -21.28 -9.96
C THR A 318 29.21 -22.52 -9.14
N ASN A 319 28.08 -22.50 -8.42
CA ASN A 319 27.61 -23.62 -7.60
C ASN A 319 26.91 -24.72 -8.42
N GLY A 320 26.79 -24.57 -9.74
CA GLY A 320 26.11 -25.52 -10.63
C GLY A 320 24.60 -25.62 -10.39
N LYS A 321 23.99 -24.62 -9.76
CA LYS A 321 22.55 -24.51 -9.48
C LYS A 321 21.78 -23.78 -10.58
N ALA A 322 22.48 -22.95 -11.35
CA ALA A 322 22.03 -22.41 -12.62
C ALA A 322 23.00 -22.86 -13.73
N LYS A 323 22.52 -22.86 -14.98
CA LYS A 323 23.34 -23.12 -16.17
C LYS A 323 22.90 -22.23 -17.33
N VAL A 324 23.86 -21.64 -18.04
CA VAL A 324 23.60 -21.06 -19.37
C VAL A 324 23.65 -22.17 -20.41
N THR A 325 22.52 -22.46 -21.06
CA THR A 325 22.42 -23.48 -22.13
C THR A 325 22.64 -22.89 -23.52
N LYS A 326 22.48 -21.56 -23.66
CA LYS A 326 22.77 -20.79 -24.86
C LYS A 326 23.23 -19.38 -24.48
N GLY A 327 24.21 -18.84 -25.20
CA GLY A 327 24.82 -17.53 -24.90
C GLY A 327 26.05 -17.66 -24.00
N SER A 328 26.41 -16.59 -23.28
CA SER A 328 27.56 -16.58 -22.38
C SER A 328 27.17 -16.22 -20.94
N ASP A 329 27.82 -16.86 -19.97
CA ASP A 329 27.67 -16.57 -18.53
C ASP A 329 27.87 -15.08 -18.23
N LYS A 330 28.92 -14.49 -18.83
CA LYS A 330 29.25 -13.08 -18.64
C LYS A 330 28.10 -12.16 -19.09
N GLU A 331 27.52 -12.41 -20.26
CA GLU A 331 26.43 -11.58 -20.79
C GLU A 331 25.14 -11.77 -19.98
N ALA A 332 24.83 -13.00 -19.57
CA ALA A 332 23.67 -13.29 -18.73
C ALA A 332 23.73 -12.57 -17.38
N ILE A 333 24.90 -12.62 -16.73
CA ILE A 333 25.17 -11.90 -15.48
C ILE A 333 25.06 -10.39 -15.69
N GLN A 334 25.65 -9.86 -16.77
CA GLN A 334 25.60 -8.43 -17.08
C GLN A 334 24.16 -7.93 -17.24
N ILE A 335 23.30 -8.69 -17.94
CA ILE A 335 21.91 -8.28 -18.17
C ILE A 335 21.07 -8.39 -16.89
N LEU A 336 21.22 -9.46 -16.10
CA LEU A 336 20.52 -9.57 -14.82
C LEU A 336 20.94 -8.48 -13.81
N ASN A 337 22.17 -7.98 -13.89
CA ASN A 337 22.64 -6.86 -13.07
C ASN A 337 22.07 -5.49 -13.48
N LEU A 338 21.31 -5.42 -14.59
CA LEU A 338 20.55 -4.21 -14.95
C LEU A 338 19.28 -4.06 -14.13
N PHE A 339 18.86 -5.11 -13.43
CA PHE A 339 17.71 -5.09 -12.53
C PHE A 339 18.16 -4.67 -11.12
N ASP A 340 17.44 -3.73 -10.53
CA ASP A 340 17.71 -3.22 -9.20
C ASP A 340 17.50 -4.31 -8.13
N LYS A 341 18.38 -4.27 -7.14
CA LYS A 341 18.28 -5.08 -5.92
C LYS A 341 17.67 -4.20 -4.84
N PHE A 342 16.49 -4.55 -4.35
CA PHE A 342 15.88 -3.88 -3.21
C PHE A 342 16.31 -4.56 -1.91
N GLU A 343 16.84 -3.77 -0.97
CA GLU A 343 17.12 -4.21 0.39
C GLU A 343 15.80 -4.48 1.13
N GLN A 344 15.82 -5.49 2.01
CA GLN A 344 14.68 -5.90 2.81
C GLN A 344 14.54 -5.01 4.05
#